data_AF-A0A970YW79-F1
#
_entry.id   AF-A0A970YW79-F1
#
_cell.length_a   1.000
_cell.length_b   1.000
_cell.length_c   1.000
_cell.angle_alpha   90.00
_cell.angle_beta   90.00
_cell.angle_gamma   90.00
#
_symmetry.space_group_name_H-M   'P 1'
#
loop_
_entity.id
_entity.type
_entity.pdbx_description
1 polymer ?
#
loop_
_entity_poly.entity_id
_entity_poly.type
_entity_poly.pdbx_seq_one_letter_code
_entity_poly.pdbx_strand_id
1 'polypeptide(L)'
;MKVKDNYNPDVLSCLANLSSDEVFTSPKLANEILDLLPKEIWKDKNAAFLDPVCKSGVFLREIAKRLLEGLKDEIPDVQKRIDHIYGKQLFGIGITELTALLSRRSLYCSKTANGKYSVANVFDDNKGNIFFNATNHNWENSRCSFCGASQTEYEREEGLETHAYQFIHNNLPDKIKNMKFDVIIGNPPYQMSFGIEGANSSNAKSIYNLFISQAIKLNPRYLTMITPSRWMTKTSQGIPGEWVDNILKSNKFRIIHDFENSADCFPGVSIMGGVSYFLWEKDYTGKCEYHFHNNGNQSVSQRYDYLDSTQSGIVIRDPRSYGIIDKIIKKEGKYFTETNNNFSGLVSPKHFFDNGILLTSNWKDFKKEKQNDCNVKYYLNKNIFNADFGWIAENQIPKNVETKNLQKVYIPAANGSQNIILGNPFYGEAGSICSQTYLVIGYDPQKHNFSKQQCLNIISYIKTRFFRYLVSIKKKTQNGPRGVYQFVPLQDFSESWTDEKLYKKYKLTKEEIDFIESMIRPMN
;
A
#
# COMPACT_ATOMS: atom_id res chain seq x y z
N MET A 1 7.64 25.18 48.86
CA MET A 1 6.74 24.17 48.27
C MET A 1 6.47 24.58 46.82
N LYS A 2 7.07 23.89 45.85
CA LYS A 2 6.73 24.09 44.43
C LYS A 2 5.49 23.25 44.15
N VAL A 3 4.40 23.89 43.76
CA VAL A 3 3.18 23.25 43.27
C VAL A 3 3.57 22.48 42.01
N LYS A 4 3.29 21.17 42.00
CA LYS A 4 3.38 20.36 40.78
C LYS A 4 2.22 20.79 39.89
N ASP A 5 2.54 21.49 38.80
CA ASP A 5 1.57 21.73 37.73
C ASP A 5 1.18 20.39 37.11
N ASN A 6 -0.06 20.01 37.36
CA ASN A 6 -0.69 18.84 36.77
C ASN A 6 -1.18 19.26 35.38
N TYR A 7 -0.28 19.31 34.41
CA TYR A 7 -0.60 19.67 33.03
C TYR A 7 -1.56 18.62 32.46
N ASN A 8 -2.82 19.01 32.31
CA ASN A 8 -3.87 18.18 31.73
C ASN A 8 -4.04 18.67 30.28
N PRO A 9 -3.56 17.94 29.26
CA PRO A 9 -3.60 18.42 27.88
C PRO A 9 -5.04 18.68 27.45
N ASP A 10 -5.26 19.82 26.80
CA ASP A 10 -6.57 20.25 26.33
C ASP A 10 -7.16 19.22 25.35
N VAL A 11 -8.45 18.90 25.48
CA VAL A 11 -9.11 17.88 24.64
C VAL A 11 -9.04 18.22 23.14
N LEU A 12 -9.11 19.51 22.79
CA LEU A 12 -8.95 19.96 21.41
C LEU A 12 -7.51 19.82 20.94
N SER A 13 -6.52 19.98 21.82
CA SER A 13 -5.11 19.68 21.49
C SER A 13 -4.88 18.18 21.27
N CYS A 14 -5.53 17.30 22.04
CA CYS A 14 -5.50 15.85 21.82
C CYS A 14 -6.23 15.43 20.53
N LEU A 15 -7.34 16.09 20.19
CA LEU A 15 -8.10 15.84 18.96
C LEU A 15 -7.38 16.38 17.72
N ALA A 16 -6.70 17.52 17.82
CA ALA A 16 -5.85 18.07 16.76
C ALA A 16 -4.61 17.19 16.50
N ASN A 17 -4.18 16.42 17.50
CA ASN A 17 -3.09 15.44 17.42
C ASN A 17 -3.53 14.04 16.95
N LEU A 18 -4.84 13.77 16.80
CA LEU A 18 -5.29 12.58 16.09
C LEU A 18 -4.87 12.75 14.63
N SER A 19 -3.82 12.04 14.23
CA SER A 19 -3.36 12.08 12.84
C SER A 19 -4.54 11.81 11.91
N SER A 20 -4.55 12.46 10.74
CA SER A 20 -5.50 12.21 9.65
C SER A 20 -5.61 10.73 9.24
N ASP A 21 -4.71 9.88 9.73
CA ASP A 21 -4.58 8.46 9.43
C ASP A 21 -5.30 7.55 10.43
N GLU A 22 -5.93 8.09 11.47
CA GLU A 22 -6.75 7.33 12.43
C GLU A 22 -8.16 7.06 11.91
N VAL A 23 -8.26 6.10 10.97
CA VAL A 23 -9.55 5.64 10.48
C VAL A 23 -10.20 4.71 11.50
N PHE A 24 -11.39 5.09 11.99
CA PHE A 24 -12.19 4.28 12.90
C PHE A 24 -12.99 3.22 12.13
N THR A 25 -12.93 1.97 12.61
CA THR A 25 -13.71 0.86 12.07
C THR A 25 -15.15 0.91 12.60
N SER A 26 -16.13 0.77 11.70
CA SER A 26 -17.54 0.70 12.09
C SER A 26 -17.89 -0.66 12.74
N PRO A 27 -18.92 -0.75 13.58
CA PRO A 27 -19.36 -2.04 14.13
C PRO A 27 -19.79 -3.05 13.07
N LYS A 28 -20.37 -2.57 11.96
CA LYS A 28 -20.76 -3.41 10.82
C LYS A 28 -19.53 -4.09 10.21
N LEU A 29 -18.53 -3.30 9.82
CA LEU A 29 -17.29 -3.81 9.24
C LEU A 29 -16.52 -4.70 10.23
N ALA A 30 -16.51 -4.33 11.51
CA ALA A 30 -15.90 -5.18 12.54
C ALA A 30 -16.56 -6.56 12.61
N ASN A 31 -17.90 -6.64 12.53
CA ASN A 31 -18.60 -7.93 12.52
C ASN A 31 -18.35 -8.73 11.24
N GLU A 32 -18.32 -8.10 10.07
CA GLU A 32 -17.96 -8.77 8.80
C GLU A 32 -16.57 -9.43 8.88
N ILE A 33 -15.62 -8.76 9.50
CA ILE A 33 -14.26 -9.30 9.71
C ILE A 33 -14.26 -10.45 10.72
N LEU A 34 -14.99 -10.31 11.83
CA LEU A 34 -15.10 -11.36 12.85
C LEU A 34 -15.83 -12.61 12.30
N ASP A 35 -16.68 -12.46 11.29
CA ASP A 35 -17.38 -13.57 10.62
C ASP A 35 -16.45 -14.46 9.78
N LEU A 36 -15.22 -13.99 9.49
CA LEU A 36 -14.20 -14.82 8.87
C LEU A 36 -13.65 -15.88 9.84
N LEU A 37 -13.70 -15.63 11.14
CA LEU A 37 -13.19 -16.56 12.15
C LEU A 37 -14.12 -17.78 12.27
N PRO A 38 -13.57 -18.97 12.54
CA PRO A 38 -14.38 -20.17 12.58
C PRO A 38 -15.25 -20.18 13.85
N LYS A 39 -16.50 -20.65 13.71
CA LYS A 39 -17.57 -20.42 14.69
C LYS A 39 -17.28 -21.01 16.08
N GLU A 40 -16.48 -22.06 16.15
CA GLU A 40 -16.10 -22.72 17.40
C GLU A 40 -15.27 -21.82 18.33
N ILE A 41 -14.55 -20.82 17.81
CA ILE A 41 -13.73 -19.92 18.65
C ILE A 41 -14.59 -19.15 19.67
N TRP A 42 -15.86 -18.91 19.36
CA TRP A 42 -16.79 -18.19 20.23
C TRP A 42 -17.27 -19.01 21.43
N LYS A 43 -17.03 -20.33 21.41
CA LYS A 43 -17.38 -21.27 22.49
C LYS A 43 -16.17 -21.76 23.28
N ASP A 44 -14.97 -21.27 22.96
CA ASP A 44 -13.74 -21.67 23.64
C ASP A 44 -13.43 -20.70 24.77
N LYS A 45 -13.62 -21.15 26.03
CA LYS A 45 -13.28 -20.34 27.21
C LYS A 45 -11.78 -20.04 27.35
N ASN A 46 -10.91 -20.78 26.67
CA ASN A 46 -9.47 -20.60 26.74
C ASN A 46 -8.93 -19.72 25.59
N ALA A 47 -9.76 -19.40 24.59
CA ALA A 47 -9.35 -18.58 23.47
C ALA A 47 -8.93 -17.18 23.94
N ALA A 48 -7.75 -16.73 23.51
CA ALA A 48 -7.23 -15.40 23.80
C ALA A 48 -7.16 -14.53 22.52
N PHE A 49 -7.60 -13.28 22.66
CA PHE A 49 -7.71 -12.30 21.58
C PHE A 49 -6.87 -11.07 21.89
N LEU A 50 -6.14 -10.58 20.90
CA LEU A 50 -5.36 -9.35 20.98
C LEU A 50 -5.76 -8.38 19.87
N ASP A 51 -6.11 -7.15 20.25
CA ASP A 51 -6.11 -6.01 19.33
C ASP A 51 -4.89 -5.10 19.62
N PRO A 52 -3.80 -5.19 18.85
CA PRO A 52 -2.57 -4.48 19.15
C PRO A 52 -2.60 -3.00 18.73
N VAL A 53 -3.73 -2.53 18.21
CA VAL A 53 -3.91 -1.20 17.60
C VAL A 53 -5.29 -0.65 17.93
N CYS A 54 -5.71 -0.84 19.18
CA CYS A 54 -7.01 -0.40 19.68
C CYS A 54 -7.21 1.10 19.44
N LYS A 55 -8.30 1.44 18.74
CA LYS A 55 -8.78 2.81 18.58
C LYS A 55 -9.98 3.07 19.49
N SER A 56 -11.17 2.74 19.00
CA SER A 56 -12.43 2.82 19.77
C SER A 56 -12.69 1.57 20.64
N GLY A 57 -11.87 0.52 20.52
CA GLY A 57 -12.10 -0.79 21.13
C GLY A 57 -13.20 -1.63 20.46
N VAL A 58 -13.63 -1.25 19.24
CA VAL A 58 -14.77 -1.90 18.56
C VAL A 58 -14.58 -3.41 18.36
N PHE A 59 -13.40 -3.87 17.94
CA PHE A 59 -13.16 -5.30 17.73
C PHE A 59 -13.32 -6.09 19.03
N LEU A 60 -12.63 -5.67 20.09
CA LEU A 60 -12.72 -6.32 21.39
C LEU A 60 -14.14 -6.28 21.95
N ARG A 61 -14.87 -5.18 21.75
CA ARG A 61 -16.27 -5.06 22.20
C ARG A 61 -17.19 -6.04 21.48
N GLU A 62 -17.07 -6.17 20.15
CA GLU A 62 -17.89 -7.12 19.40
C GLU A 62 -17.48 -8.58 19.66
N ILE A 63 -16.20 -8.85 19.92
CA ILE A 63 -15.72 -10.16 20.42
C ILE A 63 -16.36 -10.48 21.78
N ALA A 64 -16.38 -9.52 22.71
CA ALA A 64 -16.97 -9.71 24.04
C ALA A 64 -18.44 -10.13 23.95
N LYS A 65 -19.23 -9.50 23.07
CA LYS A 65 -20.63 -9.88 22.84
C LYS A 65 -20.77 -11.33 22.34
N ARG A 66 -19.92 -11.74 21.39
CA ARG A 66 -19.94 -13.10 20.84
C ARG A 66 -19.56 -14.14 21.89
N LEU A 67 -18.53 -13.87 22.70
CA LEU A 67 -18.10 -14.75 23.80
C LEU A 67 -19.13 -14.80 24.93
N LEU A 68 -19.78 -13.67 25.25
CA LEU A 68 -20.87 -13.65 26.23
C LEU A 68 -21.96 -14.63 25.81
N GLU A 69 -22.42 -14.60 24.57
CA GLU A 69 -23.42 -15.56 24.10
C GLU A 69 -22.85 -16.99 24.03
N GLY A 70 -21.66 -17.16 23.44
CA GLY A 70 -21.09 -18.48 23.16
C GLY A 70 -20.66 -19.27 24.40
N LEU A 71 -20.35 -18.59 25.51
CA LEU A 71 -19.95 -19.23 26.78
C LEU A 71 -21.08 -19.36 27.79
N LYS A 72 -22.33 -19.02 27.44
CA LYS A 72 -23.46 -19.01 28.39
C LYS A 72 -23.72 -20.38 29.03
N ASP A 73 -23.50 -21.47 28.29
CA ASP A 73 -23.76 -22.82 28.79
C ASP A 73 -22.61 -23.32 29.69
N GLU A 74 -21.37 -22.91 29.40
CA GLU A 74 -20.18 -23.31 30.15
C GLU A 74 -19.93 -22.43 31.39
N ILE A 75 -20.24 -21.14 31.32
CA ILE A 75 -20.18 -20.18 32.43
C ILE A 75 -21.54 -19.48 32.57
N PRO A 76 -22.53 -20.12 33.22
CA PRO A 76 -23.91 -19.60 33.28
C PRO A 76 -24.02 -18.26 33.99
N ASP A 77 -23.27 -18.09 35.09
CA ASP A 77 -23.25 -16.85 35.85
C ASP A 77 -22.68 -15.70 35.01
N VAL A 78 -23.50 -14.67 34.79
CA VAL A 78 -23.18 -13.53 33.90
C VAL A 78 -21.95 -12.78 34.39
N GLN A 79 -21.83 -12.52 35.70
CA GLN A 79 -20.71 -11.74 36.22
C GLN A 79 -19.40 -12.52 36.14
N LYS A 80 -19.38 -13.81 36.52
CA LYS A 80 -18.22 -14.69 36.37
C LYS A 80 -17.78 -14.80 34.92
N ARG A 81 -18.74 -14.85 33.98
CA ARG A 81 -18.46 -14.89 32.54
C ARG A 81 -17.87 -13.57 32.03
N ILE A 82 -18.42 -12.43 32.45
CA ILE A 82 -17.86 -11.10 32.18
C ILE A 82 -16.41 -11.01 32.69
N ASP A 83 -16.19 -11.36 33.95
CA ASP A 83 -14.88 -11.31 34.60
C ASP A 83 -13.88 -12.27 33.94
N HIS A 84 -14.34 -13.45 33.51
CA HIS A 84 -13.53 -14.41 32.75
C HIS A 84 -13.14 -13.86 31.38
N ILE A 85 -14.09 -13.36 30.60
CA ILE A 85 -13.85 -12.80 29.25
C ILE A 85 -12.88 -11.62 29.33
N TYR A 86 -13.17 -10.63 30.18
CA TYR A 86 -12.35 -9.43 30.27
C TYR A 86 -11.01 -9.67 30.96
N GLY A 87 -10.96 -10.54 31.97
CA GLY A 87 -9.74 -10.81 32.73
C GLY A 87 -8.77 -11.75 32.00
N LYS A 88 -9.27 -12.70 31.20
CA LYS A 88 -8.46 -13.80 30.65
C LYS A 88 -8.47 -13.93 29.13
N GLN A 89 -9.47 -13.40 28.42
CA GLN A 89 -9.59 -13.61 26.97
C GLN A 89 -9.29 -12.36 26.14
N LEU A 90 -9.60 -11.15 26.62
CA LEU A 90 -9.48 -9.93 25.81
C LEU A 90 -8.29 -9.07 26.23
N PHE A 91 -7.42 -8.75 25.27
CA PHE A 91 -6.24 -7.92 25.44
C PHE A 91 -6.16 -6.87 24.33
N GLY A 92 -5.68 -5.68 24.68
CA GLY A 92 -5.58 -4.58 23.72
C GLY A 92 -4.42 -3.65 24.00
N ILE A 93 -3.87 -3.05 22.94
CA ILE A 93 -2.86 -2.00 23.02
C ILE A 93 -3.40 -0.78 22.27
N GLY A 94 -3.61 0.32 22.99
CA GLY A 94 -3.96 1.60 22.38
C GLY A 94 -2.79 2.16 21.56
N ILE A 95 -3.10 2.92 20.52
CA ILE A 95 -2.08 3.63 19.73
C ILE A 95 -1.68 4.97 20.35
N THR A 96 -2.54 5.51 21.20
CA THR A 96 -2.40 6.75 21.98
C THR A 96 -3.03 6.54 23.36
N GLU A 97 -2.78 7.45 24.30
CA GLU A 97 -3.46 7.39 25.61
C GLU A 97 -4.98 7.53 25.45
N LEU A 98 -5.42 8.44 24.58
CA LEU A 98 -6.84 8.67 24.32
C LEU A 98 -7.53 7.42 23.78
N THR A 99 -6.93 6.74 22.81
CA THR A 99 -7.51 5.51 22.23
C THR A 99 -7.52 4.35 23.24
N ALA A 100 -6.54 4.25 24.13
CA ALA A 100 -6.58 3.31 25.24
C ALA A 100 -7.74 3.60 26.21
N LEU A 101 -7.95 4.87 26.57
CA LEU A 101 -9.06 5.30 27.44
C LEU A 101 -10.43 5.05 26.78
N LEU A 102 -10.57 5.32 25.48
CA LEU A 102 -11.78 5.03 24.72
C LEU A 102 -12.06 3.53 24.69
N SER A 103 -11.03 2.72 24.45
CA SER A 103 -11.15 1.26 24.40
C SER A 103 -11.55 0.67 25.76
N ARG A 104 -10.98 1.17 26.87
CA ARG A 104 -11.42 0.83 28.24
C ARG A 104 -12.88 1.20 28.45
N ARG A 105 -13.31 2.41 28.05
CA ARG A 105 -14.71 2.83 28.17
C ARG A 105 -15.65 1.91 27.37
N SER A 106 -15.24 1.48 26.18
CA SER A 106 -16.04 0.59 25.32
C SER A 106 -16.19 -0.83 25.88
N LEU A 107 -15.18 -1.34 26.58
CA LEU A 107 -15.17 -2.70 27.13
C LEU A 107 -15.68 -2.76 28.57
N TYR A 108 -15.17 -1.88 29.42
CA TYR A 108 -15.40 -1.89 30.86
C TYR A 108 -16.51 -0.93 31.29
N CYS A 109 -17.13 -0.19 30.35
CA CYS A 109 -18.04 0.93 30.63
C CYS A 109 -17.41 2.07 31.46
N SER A 110 -16.09 2.01 31.68
CA SER A 110 -15.32 2.92 32.52
C SER A 110 -13.94 3.15 31.90
N LYS A 111 -13.39 4.36 32.06
CA LYS A 111 -11.99 4.65 31.68
C LYS A 111 -10.97 3.98 32.61
N THR A 112 -11.41 3.59 33.81
CA THR A 112 -10.63 2.99 34.89
C THR A 112 -11.16 1.58 35.13
N ALA A 113 -10.34 0.56 34.85
CA ALA A 113 -10.75 -0.85 34.83
C ALA A 113 -11.15 -1.39 36.22
N ASN A 114 -10.52 -0.92 37.29
CA ASN A 114 -10.87 -1.23 38.68
C ASN A 114 -11.74 -0.14 39.35
N GLY A 115 -12.34 0.75 38.57
CA GLY A 115 -13.19 1.82 39.09
C GLY A 115 -14.60 1.34 39.47
N LYS A 116 -15.29 2.05 40.36
CA LYS A 116 -16.67 1.73 40.81
C LYS A 116 -17.73 1.60 39.71
N TYR A 117 -17.45 2.11 38.51
CA TYR A 117 -18.35 2.06 37.36
C TYR A 117 -17.92 1.01 36.33
N SER A 118 -16.85 0.26 36.60
CA SER A 118 -16.44 -0.85 35.77
C SER A 118 -17.44 -1.98 35.87
N VAL A 119 -17.76 -2.60 34.74
CA VAL A 119 -18.55 -3.84 34.72
C VAL A 119 -17.71 -5.09 35.05
N ALA A 120 -16.38 -4.96 35.06
CA ALA A 120 -15.46 -6.04 35.39
C ALA A 120 -14.94 -5.88 36.83
N ASN A 121 -15.07 -6.93 37.63
CA ASN A 121 -14.68 -6.98 39.05
C ASN A 121 -13.34 -7.72 39.27
N VAL A 122 -12.61 -8.00 38.19
CA VAL A 122 -11.43 -8.87 38.18
C VAL A 122 -10.10 -8.11 38.18
N PHE A 123 -10.11 -6.80 38.00
CA PHE A 123 -8.90 -6.01 37.83
C PHE A 123 -8.47 -5.35 39.13
N ASP A 124 -7.19 -5.49 39.46
CA ASP A 124 -6.57 -4.82 40.59
C ASP A 124 -6.01 -3.43 40.24
N ASP A 125 -5.86 -3.12 38.95
CA ASP A 125 -5.28 -1.87 38.44
C ASP A 125 -6.24 -1.08 37.53
N ASN A 126 -5.87 0.16 37.22
CA ASN A 126 -6.69 1.07 36.42
C ASN A 126 -6.68 0.75 34.90
N LYS A 127 -5.71 -0.02 34.41
CA LYS A 127 -5.53 -0.30 32.98
C LYS A 127 -6.31 -1.53 32.54
N GLY A 128 -6.45 -2.51 33.43
CA GLY A 128 -6.96 -3.84 33.11
C GLY A 128 -6.09 -4.50 32.04
N ASN A 129 -6.73 -5.08 31.02
CA ASN A 129 -6.04 -5.69 29.88
C ASN A 129 -5.92 -4.76 28.66
N ILE A 130 -6.15 -3.46 28.82
CA ILE A 130 -5.99 -2.45 27.77
C ILE A 130 -4.80 -1.54 28.11
N PHE A 131 -3.71 -1.74 27.40
CA PHE A 131 -2.41 -1.13 27.68
C PHE A 131 -2.14 0.06 26.76
N PHE A 132 -1.36 1.00 27.26
CA PHE A 132 -0.66 1.99 26.47
C PHE A 132 0.51 2.47 27.32
N ASN A 133 1.70 2.44 26.73
CA ASN A 133 2.89 3.06 27.26
C ASN A 133 3.50 3.94 26.16
N ALA A 134 3.76 5.20 26.49
CA ALA A 134 4.54 6.07 25.62
C ALA A 134 5.86 5.37 25.27
N THR A 135 6.15 5.32 23.98
CA THR A 135 7.33 4.64 23.44
C THR A 135 8.15 5.67 22.68
N ASN A 136 9.47 5.53 22.76
CA ASN A 136 10.41 6.38 22.05
C ASN A 136 11.02 5.61 20.88
N HIS A 137 11.42 6.35 19.85
CA HIS A 137 12.22 5.79 18.77
C HIS A 137 13.62 5.41 19.28
N ASN A 138 14.21 4.39 18.66
CA ASN A 138 15.61 4.03 18.88
C ASN A 138 16.43 4.44 17.66
N TRP A 139 17.18 5.54 17.79
CA TRP A 139 17.88 6.17 16.68
C TRP A 139 19.24 5.51 16.39
N GLU A 140 19.38 4.98 15.17
CA GLU A 140 20.63 4.42 14.63
C GLU A 140 20.86 4.99 13.22
N ASN A 141 22.02 5.62 12.99
CA ASN A 141 22.34 6.26 11.70
C ASN A 141 21.23 7.21 11.20
N SER A 142 20.72 8.07 12.09
CA SER A 142 19.65 9.04 11.84
C SER A 142 18.30 8.44 11.43
N ARG A 143 18.07 7.15 11.71
CA ARG A 143 16.77 6.47 11.50
C ARG A 143 16.40 5.58 12.66
N CYS A 144 15.10 5.40 12.91
CA CYS A 144 14.63 4.48 13.93
C CYS A 144 14.87 3.02 13.50
N SER A 145 15.50 2.20 14.35
CA SER A 145 15.83 0.80 14.00
C SER A 145 14.61 -0.11 13.86
N PHE A 146 13.45 0.28 14.41
CA PHE A 146 12.22 -0.51 14.37
C PHE A 146 11.28 -0.12 13.22
N CYS A 147 11.01 1.17 13.05
CA CYS A 147 10.02 1.66 12.07
C CYS A 147 10.64 2.42 10.90
N GLY A 148 11.94 2.72 10.94
CA GLY A 148 12.64 3.44 9.89
C GLY A 148 12.27 4.93 9.77
N ALA A 149 11.61 5.50 10.79
CA ALA A 149 11.36 6.95 10.91
C ALA A 149 12.68 7.74 10.83
N SER A 150 12.66 8.94 10.24
CA SER A 150 13.83 9.81 10.22
C SER A 150 13.97 10.54 11.55
N GLN A 151 15.17 10.56 12.14
CA GLN A 151 15.42 11.29 13.38
C GLN A 151 15.09 12.78 13.22
N THR A 152 15.53 13.39 12.11
CA THR A 152 15.34 14.83 11.84
C THR A 152 13.87 15.28 11.77
N GLU A 153 12.93 14.37 11.53
CA GLU A 153 11.50 14.71 11.34
C GLU A 153 10.65 14.44 12.59
N TYR A 154 11.15 13.57 13.48
CA TYR A 154 10.42 13.01 14.62
C TYR A 154 11.11 13.25 15.97
N GLU A 155 12.36 13.71 15.99
CA GLU A 155 12.98 14.32 17.18
C GLU A 155 12.38 15.72 17.35
N ARG A 156 11.20 15.78 17.99
CA ARG A 156 10.42 17.00 18.24
C ARG A 156 10.45 17.38 19.71
N GLU A 157 10.02 18.61 20.01
CA GLU A 157 9.84 19.13 21.37
C GLU A 157 8.93 18.23 22.23
N GLU A 158 9.16 18.25 23.54
CA GLU A 158 8.39 17.48 24.53
C GLU A 158 6.88 17.81 24.43
N GLY A 159 6.04 16.78 24.31
CA GLY A 159 4.58 16.90 24.34
C GLY A 159 3.83 16.54 23.04
N LEU A 160 4.54 16.33 21.92
CA LEU A 160 3.95 15.83 20.69
C LEU A 160 3.97 14.29 20.63
N GLU A 161 2.95 13.69 19.99
CA GLU A 161 2.89 12.24 19.77
C GLU A 161 4.11 11.77 18.99
N THR A 162 4.83 10.77 19.52
CA THR A 162 6.11 10.31 18.95
C THR A 162 5.92 9.48 17.68
N HIS A 163 4.70 8.97 17.42
CA HIS A 163 4.41 7.95 16.41
C HIS A 163 5.25 6.67 16.54
N ALA A 164 5.90 6.44 17.68
CA ALA A 164 6.54 5.17 17.99
C ALA A 164 5.49 4.22 18.58
N TYR A 165 4.87 3.38 17.75
CA TYR A 165 3.84 2.46 18.22
C TYR A 165 4.44 1.31 19.04
N GLN A 166 3.94 1.13 20.26
CA GLN A 166 4.39 0.15 21.25
C GLN A 166 4.56 -1.27 20.67
N PHE A 167 3.60 -1.71 19.84
CA PHE A 167 3.58 -3.06 19.28
C PHE A 167 4.78 -3.36 18.37
N ILE A 168 5.08 -2.46 17.42
CA ILE A 168 6.15 -2.66 16.43
C ILE A 168 7.54 -2.26 16.94
N HIS A 169 7.62 -1.53 18.06
CA HIS A 169 8.87 -1.16 18.74
C HIS A 169 9.28 -2.19 19.81
N ASN A 170 8.63 -3.36 19.83
CA ASN A 170 8.90 -4.45 20.77
C ASN A 170 8.83 -4.03 22.26
N ASN A 171 8.09 -2.97 22.57
CA ASN A 171 7.86 -2.48 23.92
C ASN A 171 6.58 -3.11 24.50
N LEU A 172 6.39 -4.42 24.30
CA LEU A 172 5.17 -5.11 24.71
C LEU A 172 5.05 -5.14 26.25
N PRO A 173 3.86 -4.93 26.83
CA PRO A 173 3.66 -5.11 28.26
C PRO A 173 4.06 -6.53 28.68
N ASP A 174 4.67 -6.70 29.86
CA ASP A 174 5.10 -8.02 30.36
C ASP A 174 3.97 -9.04 30.36
N LYS A 175 2.75 -8.59 30.67
CA LYS A 175 1.54 -9.41 30.65
C LYS A 175 1.22 -9.98 29.28
N ILE A 176 1.58 -9.31 28.18
CA ILE A 176 1.35 -9.75 26.80
C ILE A 176 2.56 -10.51 26.24
N LYS A 177 3.79 -10.14 26.65
CA LYS A 177 5.04 -10.61 26.05
C LYS A 177 5.19 -12.13 26.00
N ASN A 178 4.65 -12.84 26.99
CA ASN A 178 4.70 -14.31 27.09
C ASN A 178 3.36 -15.00 26.86
N MET A 179 2.34 -14.26 26.42
CA MET A 179 1.02 -14.84 26.12
C MET A 179 0.97 -15.45 24.73
N LYS A 180 0.16 -16.50 24.59
CA LYS A 180 -0.25 -17.05 23.30
C LYS A 180 -1.64 -16.51 23.01
N PHE A 181 -1.81 -15.94 21.83
CA PHE A 181 -3.10 -15.45 21.35
C PHE A 181 -3.61 -16.39 20.28
N ASP A 182 -4.87 -16.79 20.34
CA ASP A 182 -5.51 -17.54 19.28
C ASP A 182 -5.85 -16.62 18.11
N VAL A 183 -6.25 -15.38 18.40
CA VAL A 183 -6.63 -14.40 17.39
C VAL A 183 -5.91 -13.08 17.64
N ILE A 184 -5.24 -12.57 16.61
CA ILE A 184 -4.80 -11.18 16.56
C ILE A 184 -5.64 -10.45 15.51
N ILE A 185 -6.26 -9.34 15.89
CA ILE A 185 -7.17 -8.56 15.04
C ILE A 185 -6.87 -7.08 15.11
N GLY A 186 -7.03 -6.32 14.02
CA GLY A 186 -6.98 -4.86 14.15
C GLY A 186 -7.07 -4.07 12.85
N ASN A 187 -7.13 -2.76 13.00
CA ASN A 187 -7.00 -1.80 11.90
C ASN A 187 -5.75 -0.95 12.17
N PRO A 188 -4.54 -1.42 11.78
CA PRO A 188 -3.29 -0.75 12.10
C PRO A 188 -3.17 0.63 11.44
N PRO A 189 -2.34 1.53 11.99
CA PRO A 189 -1.89 2.73 11.28
C PRO A 189 -1.28 2.36 9.92
N TYR A 190 -1.63 3.11 8.87
CA TYR A 190 -1.21 2.77 7.51
C TYR A 190 0.14 3.36 7.12
N GLN A 191 0.42 4.59 7.56
CA GLN A 191 1.60 5.37 7.19
C GLN A 191 2.11 6.13 8.41
N MET A 192 3.36 6.59 8.36
CA MET A 192 3.84 7.65 9.25
C MET A 192 3.89 8.95 8.45
N SER A 193 3.23 10.00 8.95
CA SER A 193 3.20 11.31 8.31
C SER A 193 4.47 12.08 8.64
N PHE A 194 5.20 12.55 7.63
CA PHE A 194 6.23 13.56 7.81
C PHE A 194 5.51 14.87 8.16
N GLY A 195 5.32 15.11 9.46
CA GLY A 195 4.48 16.18 9.96
C GLY A 195 5.07 17.56 9.70
N ILE A 196 4.97 18.02 8.47
CA ILE A 196 5.08 19.43 8.10
C ILE A 196 3.81 19.72 7.28
N GLU A 197 2.93 20.58 7.80
CA GLU A 197 1.84 21.14 7.02
C GLU A 197 2.41 21.74 5.73
N GLY A 198 1.95 21.23 4.57
CA GLY A 198 2.37 21.72 3.25
C GLY A 198 3.58 21.02 2.62
N ALA A 199 4.23 20.06 3.29
CA ALA A 199 5.24 19.20 2.63
C ALA A 199 4.57 17.98 1.99
N ASN A 200 5.04 17.62 0.79
CA ASN A 200 4.46 16.56 -0.04
C ASN A 200 4.22 15.24 0.73
N SER A 201 2.95 14.88 0.93
CA SER A 201 2.46 13.57 1.40
C SER A 201 2.89 12.37 0.52
N SER A 202 3.58 12.64 -0.59
CA SER A 202 4.03 11.66 -1.59
C SER A 202 5.23 10.80 -1.18
N ASN A 203 5.82 11.02 0.00
CA ASN A 203 6.95 10.23 0.51
C ASN A 203 6.63 9.33 1.72
N ALA A 204 5.42 9.44 2.31
CA ALA A 204 5.06 8.71 3.54
C ALA A 204 5.20 7.18 3.36
N LYS A 205 6.06 6.57 4.19
CA LYS A 205 6.30 5.11 4.15
C LYS A 205 5.16 4.37 4.85
N SER A 206 4.69 3.30 4.22
CA SER A 206 3.75 2.39 4.84
C SER A 206 4.39 1.64 6.00
N ILE A 207 3.63 1.46 7.09
CA ILE A 207 4.07 0.77 8.31
C ILE A 207 3.18 -0.42 8.71
N TYR A 208 2.01 -0.60 8.10
CA TYR A 208 1.09 -1.70 8.42
C TYR A 208 1.71 -3.10 8.24
N ASN A 209 2.69 -3.25 7.34
CA ASN A 209 3.45 -4.49 7.15
C ASN A 209 4.28 -4.87 8.38
N LEU A 210 4.72 -3.88 9.18
CA LEU A 210 5.45 -4.11 10.43
C LEU A 210 4.50 -4.69 11.49
N PHE A 211 3.26 -4.21 11.57
CA PHE A 211 2.23 -4.77 12.45
C PHE A 211 1.88 -6.21 12.07
N ILE A 212 1.68 -6.50 10.79
CA ILE A 212 1.47 -7.87 10.32
C ILE A 212 2.64 -8.77 10.72
N SER A 213 3.87 -8.33 10.45
CA SER A 213 5.07 -9.11 10.75
C SER A 213 5.21 -9.38 12.24
N GLN A 214 4.97 -8.38 13.08
CA GLN A 214 5.02 -8.53 14.52
C GLN A 214 3.89 -9.44 15.05
N ALA A 215 2.68 -9.32 14.49
CA ALA A 215 1.58 -10.22 14.83
C ALA A 215 1.90 -11.68 14.48
N ILE A 216 2.46 -11.94 13.29
CA ILE A 216 2.90 -13.29 12.89
C ILE A 216 3.98 -13.83 13.85
N LYS A 217 4.90 -13.00 14.34
CA LYS A 217 5.93 -13.43 15.32
C LYS A 217 5.35 -13.85 16.68
N LEU A 218 4.21 -13.29 17.08
CA LEU A 218 3.47 -13.74 18.27
C LEU A 218 2.77 -15.10 18.05
N ASN A 219 2.88 -15.66 16.83
CA ASN A 219 2.48 -17.00 16.46
C ASN A 219 0.99 -17.33 16.74
N PRO A 220 0.04 -16.46 16.36
CA PRO A 220 -1.37 -16.71 16.63
C PRO A 220 -1.92 -17.83 15.74
N ARG A 221 -3.04 -18.43 16.15
CA ARG A 221 -3.75 -19.38 15.28
C ARG A 221 -4.36 -18.66 14.08
N TYR A 222 -4.96 -17.49 14.31
CA TYR A 222 -5.59 -16.64 13.32
C TYR A 222 -5.09 -15.20 13.38
N LEU A 223 -4.89 -14.58 12.22
CA LEU A 223 -4.58 -13.16 12.08
C LEU A 223 -5.54 -12.55 11.08
N THR A 224 -6.17 -11.44 11.47
CA THR A 224 -7.01 -10.64 10.59
C THR A 224 -6.73 -9.16 10.78
N MET A 225 -6.47 -8.43 9.69
CA MET A 225 -6.24 -7.00 9.75
C MET A 225 -6.84 -6.30 8.56
N ILE A 226 -7.24 -5.04 8.74
CA ILE A 226 -7.57 -4.14 7.62
C ILE A 226 -6.28 -3.45 7.16
N THR A 227 -5.97 -3.50 5.87
CA THR A 227 -4.77 -2.87 5.30
C THR A 227 -5.00 -2.29 3.92
N PRO A 228 -4.25 -1.26 3.49
CA PRO A 228 -4.28 -0.79 2.11
C PRO A 228 -3.85 -1.89 1.13
N SER A 229 -4.57 -2.07 0.03
CA SER A 229 -4.32 -3.19 -0.91
C SER A 229 -3.11 -3.00 -1.83
N ARG A 230 -2.45 -1.82 -1.79
CA ARG A 230 -1.31 -1.49 -2.66
C ARG A 230 -0.09 -2.41 -2.50
N TRP A 231 0.04 -3.13 -1.38
CA TRP A 231 1.13 -4.08 -1.17
C TRP A 231 1.06 -5.24 -2.19
N MET A 232 -0.15 -5.62 -2.59
CA MET A 232 -0.42 -6.71 -3.52
C MET A 232 0.26 -6.50 -4.88
N THR A 233 0.45 -5.25 -5.31
CA THR A 233 1.08 -4.92 -6.60
C THR A 233 2.51 -4.38 -6.48
N LYS A 234 3.12 -4.47 -5.28
CA LYS A 234 4.44 -3.89 -4.96
C LYS A 234 4.52 -2.38 -5.29
N THR A 235 3.42 -1.65 -5.12
CA THR A 235 3.37 -0.20 -5.34
C THR A 235 3.35 0.63 -4.07
N SER A 236 3.23 -0.02 -2.90
CA SER A 236 3.35 0.64 -1.60
C SER A 236 4.80 1.06 -1.33
N GLN A 237 5.01 2.36 -1.17
CA GLN A 237 6.29 2.89 -0.71
C GLN A 237 6.55 2.48 0.74
N GLY A 238 7.78 2.06 1.06
CA GLY A 238 8.17 1.63 2.41
C GLY A 238 7.99 0.14 2.69
N ILE A 239 7.29 -0.61 1.84
CA ILE A 239 7.17 -2.07 1.96
C ILE A 239 8.29 -2.74 1.16
N PRO A 240 9.19 -3.51 1.80
CA PRO A 240 10.21 -4.25 1.08
C PRO A 240 9.61 -5.26 0.09
N GLY A 241 10.18 -5.36 -1.11
CA GLY A 241 9.74 -6.36 -2.10
C GLY A 241 9.83 -7.79 -1.55
N GLU A 242 10.88 -8.08 -0.78
CA GLU A 242 11.11 -9.35 -0.10
C GLU A 242 9.98 -9.69 0.90
N TRP A 243 9.43 -8.70 1.60
CA TRP A 243 8.29 -8.93 2.50
C TRP A 243 7.08 -9.43 1.71
N VAL A 244 6.79 -8.82 0.56
CA VAL A 244 5.70 -9.26 -0.32
C VAL A 244 5.99 -10.66 -0.86
N ASP A 245 7.22 -10.94 -1.29
CA ASP A 245 7.63 -12.27 -1.78
C ASP A 245 7.43 -13.35 -0.72
N ASN A 246 7.82 -13.09 0.53
CA ASN A 246 7.66 -14.03 1.64
C ASN A 246 6.18 -14.26 1.97
N ILE A 247 5.37 -13.20 1.98
CA ILE A 247 3.92 -13.29 2.20
C ILE A 247 3.25 -14.13 1.11
N LEU A 248 3.55 -13.87 -0.17
CA LEU A 248 2.98 -14.62 -1.30
C LEU A 248 3.41 -16.10 -1.26
N LYS A 249 4.69 -16.37 -1.01
CA LYS A 249 5.22 -17.75 -0.91
C LYS A 249 4.64 -18.54 0.26
N SER A 250 4.22 -17.86 1.33
CA SER A 250 3.70 -18.52 2.53
C SER A 250 2.40 -19.29 2.28
N ASN A 251 1.56 -18.84 1.33
CA ASN A 251 0.25 -19.41 1.02
C ASN A 251 -0.67 -19.61 2.25
N LYS A 252 -0.53 -18.74 3.27
CA LYS A 252 -1.28 -18.83 4.53
C LYS A 252 -2.56 -17.98 4.59
N PHE A 253 -2.80 -17.17 3.56
CA PHE A 253 -4.03 -16.41 3.42
C PHE A 253 -5.15 -17.33 2.94
N ARG A 254 -6.13 -17.57 3.81
CA ARG A 254 -7.28 -18.41 3.51
C ARG A 254 -8.36 -17.63 2.79
N ILE A 255 -8.64 -16.41 3.24
CA ILE A 255 -9.68 -15.52 2.69
C ILE A 255 -9.11 -14.10 2.58
N ILE A 256 -9.40 -13.41 1.48
CA ILE A 256 -9.17 -11.96 1.33
C ILE A 256 -10.41 -11.33 0.73
N HIS A 257 -10.89 -10.26 1.35
CA HIS A 257 -11.82 -9.31 0.73
C HIS A 257 -11.04 -8.06 0.36
N ASP A 258 -10.94 -7.80 -0.95
CA ASP A 258 -10.22 -6.68 -1.53
C ASP A 258 -11.19 -5.68 -2.15
N PHE A 259 -11.15 -4.44 -1.70
CA PHE A 259 -12.00 -3.35 -2.14
C PHE A 259 -11.18 -2.38 -2.98
N GLU A 260 -11.59 -2.19 -4.23
CA GLU A 260 -10.93 -1.20 -5.08
C GLU A 260 -11.18 0.23 -4.56
N ASN A 261 -12.40 0.49 -4.08
CA ASN A 261 -12.79 1.76 -3.47
C ASN A 261 -12.80 1.66 -1.94
N SER A 262 -11.97 2.45 -1.27
CA SER A 262 -11.91 2.45 0.19
C SER A 262 -13.18 2.97 0.87
N ALA A 263 -14.00 3.76 0.17
CA ALA A 263 -15.23 4.31 0.70
C ALA A 263 -16.26 3.23 1.07
N ASP A 264 -16.15 2.03 0.47
CA ASP A 264 -17.01 0.88 0.77
C ASP A 264 -16.79 0.37 2.20
N CYS A 265 -15.56 0.47 2.71
CA CYS A 265 -15.21 0.14 4.09
C CYS A 265 -15.28 1.37 5.01
N PHE A 266 -14.87 2.54 4.51
CA PHE A 266 -14.69 3.76 5.28
C PHE A 266 -15.32 4.96 4.54
N PRO A 267 -16.64 5.18 4.66
CA PRO A 267 -17.32 6.28 3.99
C PRO A 267 -16.68 7.63 4.32
N GLY A 268 -16.41 8.44 3.29
CA GLY A 268 -15.76 9.75 3.43
C GLY A 268 -14.22 9.71 3.51
N VAL A 269 -13.60 8.52 3.53
CA VAL A 269 -12.13 8.37 3.55
C VAL A 269 -11.63 7.84 2.20
N SER A 270 -10.76 8.60 1.55
CA SER A 270 -10.14 8.21 0.27
C SER A 270 -8.73 7.66 0.48
N ILE A 271 -8.57 6.36 0.29
CA ILE A 271 -7.29 5.65 0.36
C ILE A 271 -6.95 5.17 -1.05
N MET A 272 -5.98 5.84 -1.67
CA MET A 272 -5.55 5.52 -3.03
C MET A 272 -5.10 4.07 -3.13
N GLY A 273 -5.63 3.35 -4.13
CA GLY A 273 -5.34 1.94 -4.36
C GLY A 273 -6.15 0.97 -3.51
N GLY A 274 -7.15 1.44 -2.75
CA GLY A 274 -8.11 0.58 -2.07
C GLY A 274 -7.62 -0.03 -0.76
N VAL A 275 -8.49 -0.80 -0.13
CA VAL A 275 -8.25 -1.48 1.15
C VAL A 275 -8.69 -2.93 1.09
N SER A 276 -8.13 -3.77 1.94
CA SER A 276 -8.50 -5.16 2.08
C SER A 276 -8.52 -5.56 3.54
N TYR A 277 -9.32 -6.57 3.85
CA TYR A 277 -9.20 -7.34 5.08
C TYR A 277 -9.09 -8.82 4.74
N PHE A 278 -8.50 -9.58 5.66
CA PHE A 278 -8.12 -10.96 5.37
C PHE A 278 -8.26 -11.87 6.58
N LEU A 279 -8.24 -13.17 6.30
CA LEU A 279 -7.98 -14.24 7.25
C LEU A 279 -6.69 -14.95 6.88
N TRP A 280 -5.70 -14.83 7.75
CA TRP A 280 -4.47 -15.60 7.74
C TRP A 280 -4.54 -16.66 8.84
N GLU A 281 -4.12 -17.87 8.53
CA GLU A 281 -4.17 -19.00 9.47
C GLU A 281 -2.80 -19.68 9.53
N LYS A 282 -2.26 -19.85 10.75
CA LYS A 282 -0.92 -20.41 10.97
C LYS A 282 -0.77 -21.81 10.40
N ASP A 283 -1.77 -22.65 10.63
CA ASP A 283 -1.74 -24.06 10.25
C ASP A 283 -2.32 -24.32 8.86
N TYR A 284 -2.69 -23.25 8.14
CA TYR A 284 -3.14 -23.31 6.74
C TYR A 284 -1.97 -23.13 5.77
N THR A 285 -2.01 -23.84 4.64
CA THR A 285 -1.15 -23.62 3.47
C THR A 285 -1.91 -24.08 2.23
N GLY A 286 -2.32 -23.15 1.36
CA GLY A 286 -3.12 -23.50 0.20
C GLY A 286 -3.63 -22.32 -0.62
N LYS A 287 -4.70 -22.56 -1.38
CA LYS A 287 -5.35 -21.55 -2.23
C LYS A 287 -6.10 -20.52 -1.38
N CYS A 288 -6.17 -19.28 -1.84
CA CYS A 288 -6.95 -18.24 -1.19
C CYS A 288 -8.35 -18.17 -1.81
N GLU A 289 -9.38 -18.04 -0.97
CA GLU A 289 -10.70 -17.55 -1.37
C GLU A 289 -10.64 -16.02 -1.47
N TYR A 290 -10.53 -15.51 -2.69
CA TYR A 290 -10.32 -14.10 -2.96
C TYR A 290 -11.60 -13.45 -3.49
N HIS A 291 -12.06 -12.41 -2.80
CA HIS A 291 -13.25 -11.63 -3.14
C HIS A 291 -12.84 -10.22 -3.53
N PHE A 292 -13.03 -9.86 -4.80
CA PHE A 292 -12.74 -8.53 -5.33
C PHE A 292 -14.04 -7.72 -5.46
N HIS A 293 -14.15 -6.66 -4.67
CA HIS A 293 -15.26 -5.70 -4.68
C HIS A 293 -14.89 -4.54 -5.61
N ASN A 294 -15.46 -4.58 -6.82
CA ASN A 294 -15.18 -3.62 -7.87
C ASN A 294 -15.98 -2.31 -7.68
N ASN A 295 -15.39 -1.18 -8.04
CA ASN A 295 -16.06 0.11 -8.01
C ASN A 295 -17.20 0.15 -9.05
N GLY A 296 -18.39 0.57 -8.64
CA GLY A 296 -19.47 0.97 -9.54
C GLY A 296 -20.57 -0.06 -9.87
N ASN A 297 -20.42 -1.35 -9.55
CA ASN A 297 -21.46 -2.36 -9.89
C ASN A 297 -21.97 -3.21 -8.72
N GLN A 298 -21.49 -3.01 -7.49
CA GLN A 298 -21.76 -3.90 -6.33
C GLN A 298 -21.47 -5.40 -6.61
N SER A 299 -20.80 -5.73 -7.72
CA SER A 299 -20.51 -7.09 -8.11
C SER A 299 -19.20 -7.53 -7.46
N VAL A 300 -19.27 -8.65 -6.75
CA VAL A 300 -18.10 -9.30 -6.16
C VAL A 300 -17.58 -10.33 -7.13
N SER A 301 -16.36 -10.14 -7.63
CA SER A 301 -15.67 -11.17 -8.41
C SER A 301 -14.93 -12.11 -7.47
N GLN A 302 -15.14 -13.41 -7.64
CA GLN A 302 -14.53 -14.42 -6.78
C GLN A 302 -13.46 -15.22 -7.52
N ARG A 303 -12.42 -15.61 -6.79
CA ARG A 303 -11.37 -16.49 -7.29
C ARG A 303 -10.86 -17.40 -6.18
N TYR A 304 -10.81 -18.71 -6.45
CA TYR A 304 -10.25 -19.69 -5.54
C TYR A 304 -8.96 -20.30 -6.10
N ASP A 305 -7.81 -19.67 -5.77
CA ASP A 305 -6.50 -20.08 -6.26
C ASP A 305 -5.38 -19.44 -5.42
N TYR A 306 -4.11 -19.78 -5.69
CA TYR A 306 -2.97 -19.10 -5.08
C TYR A 306 -2.97 -17.61 -5.42
N LEU A 307 -2.52 -16.78 -4.46
CA LEU A 307 -2.46 -15.32 -4.63
C LEU A 307 -1.56 -14.89 -5.80
N ASP A 308 -0.49 -15.65 -6.06
CA ASP A 308 0.41 -15.45 -7.21
C ASP A 308 0.58 -16.75 -8.00
N SER A 309 -0.52 -17.30 -8.52
CA SER A 309 -0.48 -18.54 -9.31
C SER A 309 0.32 -18.41 -10.62
N THR A 310 0.43 -17.18 -11.15
CA THR A 310 1.21 -16.88 -12.36
C THR A 310 2.70 -16.78 -12.10
N GLN A 311 3.13 -16.71 -10.82
CA GLN A 311 4.52 -16.47 -10.39
C GLN A 311 5.05 -15.13 -10.93
N SER A 312 4.18 -14.13 -10.95
CA SER A 312 4.48 -12.76 -11.40
C SER A 312 5.12 -11.90 -10.32
N GLY A 313 5.13 -12.36 -9.07
CA GLY A 313 5.63 -11.64 -7.89
C GLY A 313 4.65 -10.59 -7.36
N ILE A 314 3.38 -10.63 -7.79
CA ILE A 314 2.30 -9.77 -7.33
C ILE A 314 0.97 -10.54 -7.28
N VAL A 315 -0.04 -9.98 -6.62
CA VAL A 315 -1.44 -10.40 -6.81
C VAL A 315 -2.04 -9.58 -7.94
N ILE A 316 -2.55 -10.26 -8.96
CA ILE A 316 -3.45 -9.64 -9.95
C ILE A 316 -4.82 -9.53 -9.28
N ARG A 317 -5.15 -8.31 -8.85
CA ARG A 317 -6.29 -8.03 -7.97
C ARG A 317 -7.63 -8.33 -8.63
N ASP A 318 -7.85 -7.85 -9.85
CA ASP A 318 -9.10 -8.10 -10.56
C ASP A 318 -9.08 -9.49 -11.21
N PRO A 319 -9.94 -10.45 -10.79
CA PRO A 319 -9.96 -11.79 -11.35
C PRO A 319 -10.20 -11.83 -12.87
N ARG A 320 -10.88 -10.82 -13.43
CA ARG A 320 -11.15 -10.73 -14.88
C ARG A 320 -9.88 -10.57 -15.71
N SER A 321 -8.80 -10.03 -15.11
CA SER A 321 -7.53 -9.86 -15.80
C SER A 321 -6.81 -11.18 -16.10
N TYR A 322 -7.08 -12.26 -15.35
CA TYR A 322 -6.43 -13.55 -15.58
C TYR A 322 -6.75 -14.14 -16.96
N GLY A 323 -8.02 -14.06 -17.42
CA GLY A 323 -8.40 -14.58 -18.74
C GLY A 323 -7.63 -13.91 -19.89
N ILE A 324 -7.46 -12.59 -19.81
CA ILE A 324 -6.69 -11.80 -20.78
C ILE A 324 -5.20 -12.18 -20.71
N ILE A 325 -4.62 -12.23 -19.50
CA ILE A 325 -3.21 -12.60 -19.31
C ILE A 325 -2.94 -14.01 -19.82
N ASP A 326 -3.79 -14.98 -19.53
CA ASP A 326 -3.64 -16.38 -19.96
C ASP A 326 -3.63 -16.50 -21.48
N LYS A 327 -4.43 -15.69 -22.19
CA LYS A 327 -4.41 -15.64 -23.66
C LYS A 327 -3.11 -15.08 -24.22
N ILE A 328 -2.55 -14.06 -23.56
CA ILE A 328 -1.23 -13.53 -23.92
C ILE A 328 -0.17 -14.59 -23.63
N ILE A 329 -0.22 -15.28 -22.48
CA ILE A 329 0.72 -16.36 -22.12
C ILE A 329 0.70 -17.48 -23.15
N LYS A 330 -0.48 -17.89 -23.64
CA LYS A 330 -0.60 -18.90 -24.70
C LYS A 330 0.10 -18.52 -26.01
N LYS A 331 0.37 -17.22 -26.23
CA LYS A 331 1.06 -16.70 -27.43
C LYS A 331 2.52 -16.35 -27.19
N GLU A 332 2.83 -15.73 -26.05
CA GLU A 332 4.13 -15.13 -25.77
C GLU A 332 4.93 -15.89 -24.69
N GLY A 333 4.36 -16.98 -24.14
CA GLY A 333 4.92 -17.67 -22.97
C GLY A 333 4.82 -16.83 -21.69
N LYS A 334 5.64 -17.12 -20.69
CA LYS A 334 5.71 -16.34 -19.44
C LYS A 334 6.60 -15.10 -19.56
N TYR A 335 6.42 -14.29 -20.60
CA TYR A 335 7.24 -13.11 -20.92
C TYR A 335 7.41 -12.10 -19.76
N PHE A 336 6.46 -12.05 -18.82
CA PHE A 336 6.47 -11.14 -17.67
C PHE A 336 7.40 -11.56 -16.52
N THR A 337 8.00 -12.76 -16.56
CA THR A 337 8.93 -13.24 -15.51
C THR A 337 10.34 -12.66 -15.68
N GLU A 338 10.70 -12.27 -16.89
CA GLU A 338 12.02 -11.71 -17.21
C GLU A 338 11.89 -10.31 -17.81
N THR A 339 12.56 -9.33 -17.20
CA THR A 339 12.49 -7.92 -17.63
C THR A 339 12.81 -7.70 -19.11
N ASN A 340 13.76 -8.45 -19.69
CA ASN A 340 14.16 -8.28 -21.09
C ASN A 340 13.13 -8.82 -22.09
N ASN A 341 12.19 -9.66 -21.65
CA ASN A 341 11.19 -10.29 -22.53
C ASN A 341 9.86 -9.51 -22.55
N ASN A 342 9.77 -8.41 -21.81
CA ASN A 342 8.58 -7.56 -21.74
C ASN A 342 8.95 -6.09 -21.84
N PHE A 343 7.92 -5.23 -21.97
CA PHE A 343 8.13 -3.81 -22.23
C PHE A 343 8.91 -3.09 -21.13
N SER A 344 8.93 -3.60 -19.89
CA SER A 344 9.72 -2.99 -18.82
C SER A 344 11.23 -2.99 -19.11
N GLY A 345 11.75 -3.91 -19.92
CA GLY A 345 13.15 -3.92 -20.36
C GLY A 345 13.51 -2.79 -21.31
N LEU A 346 12.54 -2.26 -22.06
CA LEU A 346 12.73 -1.09 -22.93
C LEU A 346 12.74 0.22 -22.14
N VAL A 347 12.12 0.25 -20.95
CA VAL A 347 11.90 1.47 -20.15
C VAL A 347 13.04 1.67 -19.16
N SER A 348 13.63 2.86 -19.17
CA SER A 348 14.72 3.22 -18.27
C SER A 348 14.29 3.20 -16.79
N PRO A 349 15.24 3.04 -15.87
CA PRO A 349 15.03 3.45 -14.48
C PRO A 349 14.57 4.91 -14.38
N LYS A 350 13.94 5.25 -13.24
CA LYS A 350 13.76 6.66 -12.85
C LYS A 350 15.13 7.31 -12.64
N HIS A 351 15.12 8.64 -12.69
CA HIS A 351 16.33 9.45 -12.55
C HIS A 351 17.40 9.07 -13.58
N PHE A 352 17.04 8.99 -14.87
CA PHE A 352 17.92 8.42 -15.89
C PHE A 352 19.08 9.34 -16.25
N PHE A 353 18.84 10.64 -16.43
CA PHE A 353 19.89 11.60 -16.76
C PHE A 353 20.36 12.45 -15.58
N ASP A 354 19.58 12.59 -14.49
CA ASP A 354 19.94 13.47 -13.37
C ASP A 354 20.83 12.80 -12.31
N ASN A 355 21.40 13.62 -11.43
CA ASN A 355 22.14 13.20 -10.23
C ASN A 355 21.57 13.80 -8.93
N GLY A 356 20.30 14.24 -8.95
CA GLY A 356 19.69 14.95 -7.83
C GLY A 356 20.06 16.43 -7.70
N ILE A 357 21.02 16.93 -8.49
CA ILE A 357 21.40 18.35 -8.56
C ILE A 357 21.14 18.90 -9.96
N LEU A 358 21.75 18.28 -10.98
CA LEU A 358 21.59 18.63 -12.39
C LEU A 358 20.42 17.88 -13.00
N LEU A 359 19.70 18.52 -13.94
CA LEU A 359 18.60 17.94 -14.73
C LEU A 359 17.38 17.44 -13.91
N THR A 360 17.26 17.89 -12.67
CA THR A 360 16.05 17.69 -11.86
C THR A 360 14.86 18.45 -12.47
N SER A 361 13.64 18.17 -11.99
CA SER A 361 12.41 18.71 -12.61
C SER A 361 12.33 20.24 -12.58
N ASN A 362 13.03 20.88 -11.64
CA ASN A 362 13.08 22.33 -11.44
C ASN A 362 14.46 22.94 -11.75
N TRP A 363 15.39 22.18 -12.34
CA TRP A 363 16.73 22.67 -12.70
C TRP A 363 16.66 23.70 -13.83
N LYS A 364 17.33 24.85 -13.67
CA LYS A 364 17.12 26.06 -14.48
C LYS A 364 18.27 26.46 -15.40
N ASP A 365 19.42 25.80 -15.31
CA ASP A 365 20.63 26.20 -16.04
C ASP A 365 20.66 25.66 -17.48
N PHE A 366 19.57 25.91 -18.21
CA PHE A 366 19.43 25.64 -19.64
C PHE A 366 19.24 26.95 -20.40
N LYS A 367 19.59 26.95 -21.69
CA LYS A 367 19.35 28.08 -22.60
C LYS A 367 18.06 27.88 -23.38
N LYS A 368 17.35 28.97 -23.68
CA LYS A 368 16.11 28.92 -24.49
C LYS A 368 16.41 28.67 -25.97
N GLU A 369 17.54 29.17 -26.45
CA GLU A 369 18.00 29.06 -27.83
C GLU A 369 19.25 28.21 -27.91
N LYS A 370 19.45 27.59 -29.07
CA LYS A 370 20.62 26.75 -29.35
C LYS A 370 21.86 27.64 -29.48
N GLN A 371 22.93 27.25 -28.81
CA GLN A 371 24.24 27.92 -28.90
C GLN A 371 25.31 26.90 -29.32
N ASN A 372 26.52 27.37 -29.64
CA ASN A 372 27.59 26.48 -30.10
C ASN A 372 28.00 25.45 -29.04
N ASP A 373 28.11 25.90 -27.79
CA ASP A 373 28.42 25.10 -26.61
C ASP A 373 27.17 24.42 -26.00
N CYS A 374 26.01 25.08 -26.07
CA CYS A 374 24.72 24.53 -25.65
C CYS A 374 23.91 24.01 -26.85
N ASN A 375 24.28 22.83 -27.35
CA ASN A 375 23.73 22.25 -28.57
C ASN A 375 22.92 20.96 -28.38
N VAL A 376 22.78 20.47 -27.13
CA VAL A 376 21.98 19.29 -26.79
C VAL A 376 20.56 19.72 -26.42
N LYS A 377 19.55 19.13 -27.06
CA LYS A 377 18.15 19.45 -26.73
C LYS A 377 17.74 18.77 -25.43
N TYR A 378 17.17 19.53 -24.51
CA TYR A 378 16.80 19.08 -23.17
C TYR A 378 15.30 19.27 -22.92
N TYR A 379 14.55 18.17 -22.81
CA TYR A 379 13.10 18.21 -22.55
C TYR A 379 12.76 18.53 -21.09
N LEU A 380 11.96 19.57 -20.90
CA LEU A 380 11.67 20.21 -19.62
C LEU A 380 10.36 19.74 -19.00
N ASN A 381 10.19 19.98 -17.70
CA ASN A 381 8.86 19.90 -17.10
C ASN A 381 8.01 21.10 -17.55
N LYS A 382 7.08 20.87 -18.48
CA LYS A 382 6.20 21.89 -19.04
C LYS A 382 5.43 22.69 -17.97
N ASN A 383 5.01 22.04 -16.89
CA ASN A 383 4.23 22.69 -15.83
C ASN A 383 5.06 23.69 -15.00
N ILE A 384 6.39 23.52 -14.94
CA ILE A 384 7.29 24.40 -14.19
C ILE A 384 7.80 25.53 -15.07
N PHE A 385 8.15 25.24 -16.32
CA PHE A 385 8.87 26.19 -17.18
C PHE A 385 8.01 26.84 -18.27
N ASN A 386 6.77 26.38 -18.47
CA ASN A 386 5.92 26.78 -19.59
C ASN A 386 6.64 26.70 -20.96
N ALA A 387 7.54 25.72 -21.09
CA ALA A 387 8.35 25.44 -22.27
C ALA A 387 8.55 23.94 -22.38
N ASP A 388 8.54 23.40 -23.60
CA ASP A 388 8.69 21.96 -23.84
C ASP A 388 10.15 21.51 -23.78
N PHE A 389 11.09 22.39 -24.17
CA PHE A 389 12.52 22.09 -24.17
C PHE A 389 13.39 23.35 -24.02
N GLY A 390 14.65 23.11 -23.68
CA GLY A 390 15.75 24.08 -23.76
C GLY A 390 17.00 23.41 -24.34
N TRP A 391 18.14 24.07 -24.19
CA TRP A 391 19.43 23.63 -24.70
C TRP A 391 20.49 23.64 -23.60
N ILE A 392 21.32 22.61 -23.57
CA ILE A 392 22.39 22.44 -22.59
C ILE A 392 23.69 22.05 -23.28
N ALA A 393 24.80 22.25 -22.57
CA ALA A 393 26.09 21.71 -22.93
C ALA A 393 26.20 20.23 -22.53
N GLU A 394 26.99 19.47 -23.27
CA GLU A 394 27.15 18.02 -23.04
C GLU A 394 27.76 17.70 -21.67
N ASN A 395 28.66 18.57 -21.18
CA ASN A 395 29.26 18.44 -19.85
C ASN A 395 28.25 18.64 -18.69
N GLN A 396 27.06 19.17 -18.96
CA GLN A 396 25.98 19.29 -17.98
C GLN A 396 25.16 18.00 -17.84
N ILE A 397 25.44 16.96 -18.65
CA ILE A 397 24.78 15.65 -18.56
C ILE A 397 25.59 14.77 -17.60
N PRO A 398 25.12 14.50 -16.37
CA PRO A 398 25.94 13.85 -15.36
C PRO A 398 26.10 12.35 -15.57
N LYS A 399 25.22 11.68 -16.34
CA LYS A 399 25.30 10.24 -16.62
C LYS A 399 24.52 9.81 -17.87
N ASN A 400 24.80 8.60 -18.35
CA ASN A 400 24.17 7.97 -19.53
C ASN A 400 24.27 8.82 -20.81
N VAL A 401 25.37 9.58 -20.95
CA VAL A 401 25.63 10.51 -22.05
C VAL A 401 25.66 9.78 -23.40
N GLU A 402 26.14 8.54 -23.42
CA GLU A 402 26.21 7.67 -24.59
C GLU A 402 24.84 7.42 -25.24
N THR A 403 23.75 7.55 -24.48
CA THR A 403 22.38 7.34 -24.98
C THR A 403 21.83 8.57 -25.72
N LYS A 404 22.49 9.72 -25.63
CA LYS A 404 22.08 11.01 -26.24
C LYS A 404 21.80 10.88 -27.74
N ASN A 405 22.66 10.15 -28.46
CA ASN A 405 22.57 10.03 -29.91
C ASN A 405 21.57 8.95 -30.39
N LEU A 406 20.98 8.19 -29.48
CA LEU A 406 19.91 7.25 -29.82
C LEU A 406 18.60 7.99 -30.12
N GLN A 407 17.88 7.47 -31.10
CA GLN A 407 16.46 7.76 -31.29
C GLN A 407 15.65 6.94 -30.27
N LYS A 408 14.77 7.61 -29.54
CA LYS A 408 14.08 7.03 -28.37
C LYS A 408 12.69 7.62 -28.20
N VAL A 409 11.95 7.11 -27.23
CA VAL A 409 10.64 7.65 -26.84
C VAL A 409 10.71 8.12 -25.40
N TYR A 410 10.24 9.34 -25.14
CA TYR A 410 10.06 9.85 -23.79
C TYR A 410 8.61 9.71 -23.35
N ILE A 411 8.40 9.36 -22.09
CA ILE A 411 7.07 9.28 -21.49
C ILE A 411 7.08 9.89 -20.09
N PRO A 412 6.06 10.67 -19.69
CA PRO A 412 5.98 11.20 -18.32
C PRO A 412 6.05 10.08 -17.28
N ALA A 413 6.91 10.24 -16.27
CA ALA A 413 7.10 9.26 -15.19
C ALA A 413 5.96 9.28 -14.15
N ALA A 414 5.12 10.31 -14.18
CA ALA A 414 3.94 10.48 -13.35
C ALA A 414 2.86 11.24 -14.13
N ASN A 415 1.59 11.03 -13.76
CA ASN A 415 0.45 11.75 -14.35
C ASN A 415 -0.25 12.59 -13.29
N GLY A 416 -0.75 13.76 -13.68
CA GLY A 416 -1.38 14.72 -12.79
C GLY A 416 -2.84 14.41 -12.41
N SER A 417 -3.49 13.39 -13.00
CA SER A 417 -4.91 13.10 -12.74
C SER A 417 -5.17 11.60 -12.48
N GLN A 418 -6.19 11.34 -11.65
CA GLN A 418 -6.54 9.99 -11.17
C GLN A 418 -7.10 9.07 -12.28
N ASN A 419 -7.62 9.64 -13.38
CA ASN A 419 -8.26 8.91 -14.47
C ASN A 419 -7.34 8.62 -15.67
N ILE A 420 -6.07 9.03 -15.61
CA ILE A 420 -5.10 8.83 -16.70
C ILE A 420 -4.07 7.79 -16.26
N ILE A 421 -4.07 6.62 -16.91
CA ILE A 421 -3.11 5.55 -16.61
C ILE A 421 -1.69 5.95 -16.99
N LEU A 422 -1.48 6.51 -18.19
CA LEU A 422 -0.19 6.99 -18.69
C LEU A 422 -0.32 8.36 -19.34
N GLY A 423 0.70 9.21 -19.17
CA GLY A 423 0.83 10.47 -19.89
C GLY A 423 1.15 10.25 -21.36
N ASN A 424 1.11 11.32 -22.15
CA ASN A 424 1.37 11.24 -23.59
C ASN A 424 2.86 11.01 -23.87
N PRO A 425 3.24 9.90 -24.53
CA PRO A 425 4.61 9.70 -24.98
C PRO A 425 4.91 10.58 -26.21
N PHE A 426 6.19 10.88 -26.43
CA PHE A 426 6.64 11.63 -27.60
C PHE A 426 8.02 11.16 -28.07
N TYR A 427 8.31 11.44 -29.34
CA TYR A 427 9.56 11.07 -29.98
C TYR A 427 10.71 11.95 -29.45
N GLY A 428 11.81 11.31 -29.07
CA GLY A 428 13.08 11.96 -28.75
C GLY A 428 14.11 11.69 -29.85
N GLU A 429 14.47 12.74 -30.59
CA GLU A 429 15.47 12.65 -31.64
C GLU A 429 16.89 12.42 -31.12
N ALA A 430 17.79 11.98 -32.01
CA ALA A 430 19.22 11.93 -31.75
C ALA A 430 19.74 13.33 -31.35
N GLY A 431 20.57 13.40 -30.30
CA GLY A 431 21.04 14.66 -29.74
C GLY A 431 20.10 15.26 -28.68
N SER A 432 19.06 14.53 -28.26
CA SER A 432 18.16 14.95 -27.19
C SER A 432 18.32 14.13 -25.90
N ILE A 433 17.99 14.77 -24.78
CA ILE A 433 17.84 14.18 -23.43
C ILE A 433 16.60 14.76 -22.72
N CYS A 434 16.28 14.29 -21.51
CA CYS A 434 15.11 14.76 -20.76
C CYS A 434 15.39 14.99 -19.27
N SER A 435 14.58 15.83 -18.62
CA SER A 435 14.59 15.99 -17.16
C SER A 435 14.14 14.72 -16.44
N GLN A 436 14.36 14.65 -15.13
CA GLN A 436 13.89 13.53 -14.27
C GLN A 436 12.37 13.27 -14.33
N THR A 437 11.60 14.19 -14.93
CA THR A 437 10.14 14.09 -15.10
C THR A 437 9.73 12.97 -16.07
N TYR A 438 10.65 12.53 -16.93
CA TYR A 438 10.37 11.53 -17.98
C TYR A 438 11.14 10.23 -17.76
N LEU A 439 10.60 9.14 -18.31
CA LEU A 439 11.32 7.89 -18.55
C LEU A 439 11.72 7.82 -20.02
N VAL A 440 12.80 7.07 -20.28
CA VAL A 440 13.38 6.89 -21.62
C VAL A 440 13.10 5.46 -22.10
N ILE A 441 12.50 5.31 -23.26
CA ILE A 441 12.18 4.01 -23.88
C ILE A 441 13.12 3.79 -25.06
N GLY A 442 13.81 2.65 -25.07
CA GLY A 442 14.87 2.38 -26.05
C GLY A 442 16.22 3.00 -25.67
N TYR A 443 16.57 2.95 -24.39
CA TYR A 443 17.72 3.69 -23.84
C TYR A 443 19.07 2.98 -23.95
N ASP A 444 19.10 1.64 -23.99
CA ASP A 444 20.32 0.82 -24.04
C ASP A 444 21.01 0.88 -25.43
N PRO A 445 22.20 1.52 -25.58
CA PRO A 445 22.87 1.67 -26.88
C PRO A 445 23.40 0.36 -27.47
N GLN A 446 23.58 -0.69 -26.64
CA GLN A 446 24.05 -1.98 -27.11
C GLN A 446 22.91 -2.84 -27.67
N LYS A 447 21.68 -2.59 -27.22
CA LYS A 447 20.50 -3.39 -27.58
C LYS A 447 19.50 -2.67 -28.47
N HIS A 448 19.44 -1.34 -28.40
CA HIS A 448 18.43 -0.54 -29.05
C HIS A 448 19.05 0.39 -30.08
N ASN A 449 18.56 0.28 -31.32
CA ASN A 449 18.89 1.19 -32.40
C ASN A 449 17.65 1.40 -33.26
N PHE A 450 16.66 2.10 -32.71
CA PHE A 450 15.39 2.33 -33.38
C PHE A 450 15.52 3.42 -34.45
N SER A 451 14.81 3.24 -35.56
CA SER A 451 14.50 4.33 -36.48
C SER A 451 13.38 5.23 -35.93
N LYS A 452 13.26 6.45 -36.45
CA LYS A 452 12.14 7.35 -36.16
C LYS A 452 10.79 6.65 -36.35
N GLN A 453 10.63 5.87 -37.42
CA GLN A 453 9.39 5.15 -37.69
C GLN A 453 9.10 4.09 -36.61
N GLN A 454 10.11 3.34 -36.16
CA GLN A 454 9.96 2.38 -35.05
C GLN A 454 9.59 3.09 -33.74
N CYS A 455 10.17 4.25 -33.45
CA CYS A 455 9.75 5.05 -32.29
C CYS A 455 8.29 5.51 -32.38
N LEU A 456 7.83 5.92 -33.57
CA LEU A 456 6.42 6.27 -33.79
C LEU A 456 5.50 5.04 -33.64
N ASN A 457 5.95 3.88 -34.09
CA ASN A 457 5.22 2.62 -33.91
C ASN A 457 5.12 2.24 -32.42
N ILE A 458 6.20 2.39 -31.64
CA ILE A 458 6.18 2.24 -30.17
C ILE A 458 5.17 3.20 -29.53
N ILE A 459 5.16 4.48 -29.96
CA ILE A 459 4.18 5.47 -29.48
C ILE A 459 2.75 5.03 -29.79
N SER A 460 2.47 4.54 -31.00
CA SER A 460 1.13 4.02 -31.34
C SER A 460 0.73 2.84 -30.46
N TYR A 461 1.66 1.94 -30.15
CA TYR A 461 1.41 0.83 -29.23
C TYR A 461 1.07 1.30 -27.81
N ILE A 462 1.83 2.25 -27.25
CA ILE A 462 1.55 2.86 -25.93
C ILE A 462 0.16 3.53 -25.92
N LYS A 463 -0.26 4.10 -27.06
CA LYS A 463 -1.57 4.75 -27.25
C LYS A 463 -2.76 3.78 -27.38
N THR A 464 -2.54 2.47 -27.43
CA THR A 464 -3.64 1.49 -27.41
C THR A 464 -4.28 1.36 -26.02
N ARG A 465 -5.58 1.07 -25.97
CA ARG A 465 -6.28 0.73 -24.73
C ARG A 465 -5.73 -0.56 -24.13
N PHE A 466 -5.42 -1.55 -24.98
CA PHE A 466 -4.80 -2.81 -24.58
C PHE A 466 -3.51 -2.60 -23.77
N PHE A 467 -2.58 -1.79 -24.27
CA PHE A 467 -1.33 -1.48 -23.58
C PHE A 467 -1.58 -0.85 -22.21
N ARG A 468 -2.41 0.21 -22.19
CA ARG A 468 -2.69 0.94 -20.94
C ARG A 468 -3.45 0.11 -19.93
N TYR A 469 -4.33 -0.79 -20.38
CA TYR A 469 -4.99 -1.75 -19.51
C TYR A 469 -3.98 -2.67 -18.82
N LEU A 470 -3.04 -3.26 -19.56
CA LEU A 470 -2.01 -4.12 -18.96
C LEU A 470 -1.12 -3.37 -17.96
N VAL A 471 -0.85 -2.08 -18.20
CA VAL A 471 -0.16 -1.22 -17.23
C VAL A 471 -1.01 -0.95 -15.98
N SER A 472 -2.33 -0.78 -16.12
CA SER A 472 -3.24 -0.48 -15.00
C SER A 472 -3.38 -1.64 -14.00
N ILE A 473 -3.07 -2.88 -14.42
CA ILE A 473 -3.04 -4.05 -13.55
C ILE A 473 -2.09 -3.81 -12.37
N LYS A 474 -0.90 -3.26 -12.64
CA LYS A 474 0.11 -2.98 -11.60
C LYS A 474 0.10 -1.52 -11.13
N LYS A 475 -0.15 -0.55 -12.01
CA LYS A 475 -0.10 0.89 -11.68
C LYS A 475 -1.33 1.34 -10.89
N LYS A 476 -1.20 1.46 -9.56
CA LYS A 476 -2.27 1.93 -8.65
C LYS A 476 -2.03 3.32 -8.04
N THR A 477 -0.98 4.02 -8.47
CA THR A 477 -0.65 5.38 -8.03
C THR A 477 -0.33 6.28 -9.23
N GLN A 478 -0.10 7.58 -8.97
CA GLN A 478 0.28 8.54 -10.02
C GLN A 478 1.59 8.17 -10.73
N ASN A 479 2.55 7.62 -9.97
CA ASN A 479 3.86 7.21 -10.45
C ASN A 479 3.79 5.99 -11.39
N GLY A 480 4.52 6.02 -12.50
CA GLY A 480 4.63 4.92 -13.47
C GLY A 480 6.08 4.47 -13.71
N PRO A 481 6.82 3.98 -12.69
CA PRO A 481 8.19 3.47 -12.88
C PRO A 481 8.23 2.25 -13.80
N ARG A 482 9.39 1.90 -14.39
CA ARG A 482 9.53 0.78 -15.35
C ARG A 482 8.85 -0.54 -14.93
N GLY A 483 8.81 -0.83 -13.63
CA GLY A 483 8.18 -2.04 -13.11
C GLY A 483 6.68 -2.17 -13.39
N VAL A 484 5.96 -1.09 -13.71
CA VAL A 484 4.52 -1.14 -14.03
C VAL A 484 4.22 -1.73 -15.41
N TYR A 485 5.22 -1.79 -16.30
CA TYR A 485 5.09 -2.30 -17.67
C TYR A 485 5.33 -3.82 -17.77
N GLN A 486 5.48 -4.51 -16.65
CA GLN A 486 5.83 -5.94 -16.57
C GLN A 486 4.88 -6.84 -17.39
N PHE A 487 3.58 -6.55 -17.39
CA PHE A 487 2.57 -7.34 -18.11
C PHE A 487 2.36 -6.88 -19.56
N VAL A 488 3.21 -6.00 -20.09
CA VAL A 488 3.07 -5.55 -21.47
C VAL A 488 4.02 -6.36 -22.36
N PRO A 489 3.52 -7.19 -23.29
CA PRO A 489 4.36 -7.97 -24.19
C PRO A 489 5.08 -7.08 -25.21
N LEU A 490 6.31 -7.44 -25.56
CA LEU A 490 7.01 -6.80 -26.69
C LEU A 490 6.31 -7.12 -28.01
N GLN A 491 6.34 -6.16 -28.94
CA GLN A 491 5.76 -6.32 -30.27
C GLN A 491 6.82 -6.06 -31.34
N ASP A 492 6.56 -6.48 -32.57
CA ASP A 492 7.38 -6.06 -33.71
C ASP A 492 7.10 -4.58 -34.02
N PHE A 493 8.08 -3.72 -33.78
CA PHE A 493 7.96 -2.28 -34.03
C PHE A 493 8.29 -1.89 -35.48
N SER A 494 8.56 -2.84 -36.39
CA SER A 494 8.64 -2.58 -37.83
C SER A 494 7.30 -2.10 -38.41
N GLU A 495 6.18 -2.47 -37.77
CA GLU A 495 4.84 -2.03 -38.10
C GLU A 495 4.15 -1.29 -36.94
N SER A 496 3.06 -0.57 -37.25
CA SER A 496 2.21 0.09 -36.25
C SER A 496 1.19 -0.87 -35.62
N TRP A 497 0.84 -0.62 -34.36
CA TRP A 497 -0.10 -1.43 -33.59
C TRP A 497 -1.37 -0.64 -33.25
N THR A 498 -2.51 -1.30 -33.39
CA THR A 498 -3.83 -0.78 -33.01
C THR A 498 -4.50 -1.74 -32.03
N ASP A 499 -5.52 -1.27 -31.32
CA ASP A 499 -6.32 -2.11 -30.43
C ASP A 499 -6.91 -3.32 -31.19
N GLU A 500 -7.43 -3.13 -32.40
CA GLU A 500 -8.01 -4.21 -33.22
C GLU A 500 -6.99 -5.29 -33.59
N LYS A 501 -5.76 -4.88 -33.99
CA LYS A 501 -4.67 -5.82 -34.28
C LYS A 501 -4.32 -6.66 -33.04
N LEU A 502 -4.21 -6.01 -31.88
CA LEU A 502 -3.84 -6.67 -30.62
C LEU A 502 -4.95 -7.61 -30.13
N TYR A 503 -6.20 -7.17 -30.16
CA TYR A 503 -7.35 -8.01 -29.79
C TYR A 503 -7.43 -9.26 -30.66
N LYS A 504 -7.22 -9.12 -31.97
CA LYS A 504 -7.16 -10.24 -32.91
C LYS A 504 -5.97 -11.16 -32.65
N LYS A 505 -4.77 -10.60 -32.43
CA LYS A 505 -3.54 -11.36 -32.15
C LYS A 505 -3.71 -12.29 -30.94
N TYR A 506 -4.27 -11.77 -29.86
CA TYR A 506 -4.45 -12.51 -28.60
C TYR A 506 -5.80 -13.22 -28.48
N LYS A 507 -6.66 -13.15 -29.51
CA LYS A 507 -7.98 -13.81 -29.53
C LYS A 507 -8.85 -13.41 -28.33
N LEU A 508 -8.89 -12.12 -28.01
CA LEU A 508 -9.75 -11.62 -26.94
C LEU A 508 -11.23 -11.80 -27.31
N THR A 509 -12.07 -12.15 -26.33
CA THR A 509 -13.51 -12.24 -26.56
C THR A 509 -14.14 -10.85 -26.57
N LYS A 510 -15.38 -10.74 -27.04
CA LYS A 510 -16.10 -9.48 -27.04
C LYS A 510 -16.24 -8.92 -25.62
N GLU A 511 -16.51 -9.77 -24.63
CA GLU A 511 -16.66 -9.39 -23.23
C GLU A 511 -15.35 -8.85 -22.64
N GLU A 512 -14.21 -9.46 -22.97
CA GLU A 512 -12.89 -8.97 -22.53
C GLU A 512 -12.54 -7.63 -23.20
N ILE A 513 -12.86 -7.47 -24.47
CA ILE A 513 -12.67 -6.21 -25.20
C ILE A 513 -13.53 -5.12 -24.55
N ASP A 514 -14.83 -5.37 -24.36
CA ASP A 514 -15.75 -4.40 -23.75
C ASP A 514 -15.31 -4.04 -22.33
N PHE A 515 -14.77 -5.02 -21.58
CA PHE A 515 -14.19 -4.76 -20.28
C PHE A 515 -12.96 -3.82 -20.37
N ILE A 516 -11.99 -4.09 -21.24
CA ILE A 516 -10.83 -3.20 -21.45
C ILE A 516 -11.28 -1.79 -21.82
N GLU A 517 -12.25 -1.67 -22.73
CA GLU A 517 -12.73 -0.38 -23.22
C GLU A 517 -13.55 0.39 -22.19
N SER A 518 -14.27 -0.30 -21.30
CA SER A 518 -14.96 0.31 -20.17
C SER A 518 -13.99 0.91 -19.14
N MET A 519 -12.80 0.31 -18.99
CA MET A 519 -11.78 0.73 -18.03
C MET A 519 -10.87 1.81 -18.58
N ILE A 520 -10.57 1.78 -19.89
CA ILE A 520 -9.55 2.63 -20.50
C ILE A 520 -10.16 3.53 -21.57
N ARG A 521 -10.16 4.83 -21.28
CA ARG A 521 -10.54 5.86 -22.26
C ARG A 521 -9.57 5.88 -23.45
N PRO A 522 -10.07 6.19 -24.66
CA PRO A 522 -9.20 6.43 -25.81
C PRO A 522 -8.24 7.59 -25.53
N MET A 523 -7.03 7.48 -26.10
CA MET A 523 -5.98 8.49 -26.01
C MET A 523 -5.75 9.03 -27.41
N ASN A 524 -6.22 10.25 -27.65
CA ASN A 524 -6.11 10.90 -28.95
C ASN A 524 -4.68 11.42 -29.17
#